data_AF-A0A7K2XBU3-F1
#
_entry.id   AF-A0A7K2XBU3-F1
#
_cell.length_a   1.000
_cell.length_b   1.000
_cell.length_c   1.000
_cell.angle_alpha   90.00
_cell.angle_beta   90.00
_cell.angle_gamma   90.00
#
_symmetry.space_group_name_H-M   'P 1'
#
loop_
_entity.id
_entity.type
_entity.pdbx_description
1 polymer ?
#
loop_
_entity_poly.entity_id
_entity_poly.type
_entity_poly.pdbx_seq_one_letter_code
_entity_poly.pdbx_strand_id
1 'polypeptide(L)'
;WKDLTDSVNTVFRNITTQVRDIAQVTTAVANGDLSQKVTVDVAGEMLELKNTVNTMVDQLSAFGSEVTRVAREVGVEGLLGGQAQVPGAAGTWKDLT
;
A
#
# COMPACT_ATOMS: atom_id res chain seq x y z
N TRP A 1 -26.98 -10.11 29.35
CA TRP A 1 -26.61 -8.71 29.02
C TRP A 1 -25.11 -8.51 29.11
N LYS A 2 -24.46 -8.83 30.23
CA LYS A 2 -22.99 -8.81 30.39
C LYS A 2 -22.24 -9.54 29.26
N ASP A 3 -22.63 -10.76 28.91
CA ASP A 3 -21.95 -11.55 27.87
C ASP A 3 -22.02 -10.90 26.48
N LEU A 4 -23.14 -10.23 26.16
CA LEU A 4 -23.30 -9.46 24.93
C LEU A 4 -22.38 -8.23 24.94
N THR A 5 -22.35 -7.50 26.06
CA THR A 5 -21.47 -6.34 26.24
C THR A 5 -19.98 -6.73 26.13
N ASP A 6 -19.58 -7.85 26.72
CA ASP A 6 -18.20 -8.34 26.69
C ASP A 6 -17.81 -8.81 25.27
N SER A 7 -18.73 -9.46 24.57
CA SER A 7 -18.54 -9.86 23.15
C SER A 7 -18.39 -8.63 22.24
N VAL A 8 -19.26 -7.64 22.38
CA VAL A 8 -19.21 -6.39 21.61
C VAL A 8 -17.92 -5.61 21.89
N ASN A 9 -17.53 -5.50 23.16
CA ASN A 9 -16.27 -4.85 23.55
C ASN A 9 -15.05 -5.55 22.95
N THR A 10 -15.07 -6.87 22.83
CA THR A 10 -13.99 -7.65 22.21
C THR A 10 -13.88 -7.34 20.71
N VAL A 11 -15.01 -7.31 20.00
CA VAL A 11 -15.03 -6.94 18.57
C VAL A 11 -14.49 -5.51 18.37
N PHE A 12 -14.90 -4.54 19.19
CA PHE A 12 -14.40 -3.17 19.09
C PHE A 12 -12.89 -3.07 19.33
N ARG A 13 -12.35 -3.79 20.31
CA ARG A 13 -10.90 -3.82 20.55
C ARG A 13 -10.15 -4.42 19.37
N ASN A 14 -10.66 -5.51 18.79
CA ASN A 14 -10.05 -6.15 17.63
C ASN A 14 -10.03 -5.20 16.42
N ILE A 15 -11.16 -4.55 16.10
CA ILE A 15 -11.26 -3.58 15.00
C ILE A 15 -10.31 -2.40 15.25
N THR A 16 -10.23 -1.89 16.48
CA THR A 16 -9.31 -0.79 16.83
C THR A 16 -7.85 -1.15 16.55
N THR A 17 -7.45 -2.38 16.90
CA THR A 17 -6.10 -2.88 16.62
C THR A 17 -5.87 -3.01 15.12
N GLN A 18 -6.84 -3.56 14.38
CA GLN A 18 -6.74 -3.73 12.91
C GLN A 18 -6.60 -2.39 12.18
N VAL A 19 -7.40 -1.38 12.56
CA VAL A 19 -7.32 -0.03 11.98
C VAL A 19 -5.98 0.64 12.31
N ARG A 20 -5.44 0.42 13.51
CA ARG A 20 -4.14 0.99 13.91
C ARG A 20 -2.98 0.43 13.06
N ASP A 21 -2.99 -0.86 12.75
CA ASP A 21 -1.97 -1.48 11.87
C ASP A 21 -2.00 -0.84 10.47
N ILE A 22 -3.19 -0.69 9.89
CA ILE A 22 -3.39 -0.05 8.59
C ILE A 22 -2.90 1.40 8.61
N ALA A 23 -3.21 2.15 9.67
CA ALA A 23 -2.78 3.53 9.83
C ALA A 23 -1.25 3.65 9.92
N GLN A 24 -0.58 2.71 10.60
CA GLN A 24 0.88 2.68 10.68
C GLN A 24 1.52 2.47 9.32
N VAL A 25 1.04 1.49 8.55
CA VAL A 25 1.54 1.21 7.19
C VAL A 25 1.28 2.40 6.26
N THR A 26 0.09 3.00 6.33
CA THR A 26 -0.24 4.19 5.52
C THR A 26 0.66 5.37 5.87
N THR A 27 1.01 5.55 7.15
CA THR A 27 1.95 6.59 7.59
C THR A 27 3.36 6.31 7.09
N ALA A 28 3.82 5.05 7.12
CA ALA A 28 5.12 4.65 6.61
C ALA A 28 5.24 4.92 5.10
N VAL A 29 4.21 4.58 4.33
CA VAL A 29 4.11 4.84 2.89
C VAL A 29 4.17 6.35 2.60
N ALA A 30 3.45 7.17 3.37
CA ALA A 30 3.50 8.62 3.23
C ALA A 30 4.90 9.20 3.52
N ASN A 31 5.69 8.54 4.37
CA ASN A 31 7.08 8.88 4.66
C ASN A 31 8.08 8.25 3.66
N GLY A 32 7.59 7.53 2.64
CA GLY A 32 8.42 6.90 1.60
C GLY A 32 8.94 5.51 1.95
N ASP A 33 8.56 4.92 3.08
CA ASP A 33 8.87 3.51 3.39
C ASP A 33 7.81 2.58 2.77
N LEU A 34 8.13 2.08 1.57
CA LEU A 34 7.28 1.17 0.80
C LEU A 34 7.55 -0.30 1.12
N SER A 35 8.38 -0.61 2.12
CA SER A 35 8.64 -1.98 2.57
C SER A 35 7.60 -2.50 3.57
N GLN A 36 6.84 -1.59 4.19
CA GLN A 36 5.84 -1.95 5.19
C GLN A 36 4.57 -2.54 4.57
N LYS A 37 4.01 -3.55 5.23
CA LYS A 37 2.75 -4.18 4.84
C LYS A 37 1.84 -4.32 6.04
N VAL A 38 0.54 -4.25 5.79
CA VAL A 38 -0.48 -4.58 6.78
C VAL A 38 -0.42 -6.09 7.00
N THR A 39 -0.21 -6.50 8.25
CA THR A 39 0.01 -7.92 8.59
C THR A 39 -1.07 -8.48 9.49
N VAL A 40 -1.77 -7.64 10.25
CA VAL A 40 -2.82 -8.05 11.17
C VAL A 40 -3.87 -8.95 10.51
N ASP A 41 -4.35 -9.95 11.25
CA ASP A 41 -5.42 -10.83 10.80
C ASP A 41 -6.76 -10.12 10.80
N VAL A 42 -7.42 -10.17 9.65
CA VAL A 42 -8.67 -9.46 9.33
C VAL A 42 -9.55 -10.35 8.47
N ALA A 43 -10.85 -10.11 8.53
CA ALA A 43 -11.86 -10.81 7.72
C ALA A 43 -12.90 -9.82 7.19
N GLY A 44 -13.66 -10.23 6.17
CA GLY A 44 -14.69 -9.40 5.54
C GLY A 44 -14.13 -8.09 4.99
N GLU A 45 -14.85 -6.99 5.23
CA GLU A 45 -14.49 -5.64 4.77
C GLU A 45 -13.08 -5.21 5.19
N MET A 46 -12.62 -5.62 6.39
CA MET A 46 -11.27 -5.27 6.86
C MET A 46 -10.18 -6.01 6.09
N LEU A 47 -10.47 -7.22 5.57
CA LEU A 47 -9.56 -7.94 4.68
C LEU A 47 -9.48 -7.27 3.31
N GLU A 48 -10.60 -6.81 2.77
CA GLU A 48 -10.61 -6.04 1.53
C GLU A 48 -9.81 -4.74 1.65
N LEU A 49 -9.97 -4.03 2.77
CA LEU A 49 -9.19 -2.82 3.06
C LEU A 49 -7.69 -3.13 3.18
N LYS A 50 -7.31 -4.17 3.93
CA LYS A 50 -5.91 -4.65 4.03
C LYS A 50 -5.31 -4.94 2.65
N ASN A 51 -6.05 -5.67 1.81
CA ASN A 51 -5.58 -6.04 0.48
C ASN A 51 -5.44 -4.82 -0.44
N THR A 52 -6.39 -3.89 -0.38
CA THR A 52 -6.34 -2.63 -1.13
C THR A 52 -5.11 -1.81 -0.75
N VAL A 53 -4.85 -1.63 0.55
CA VAL A 53 -3.68 -0.90 1.04
C VAL A 53 -2.39 -1.60 0.64
N ASN A 54 -2.28 -2.92 0.84
CA ASN A 54 -1.08 -3.67 0.46
C ASN A 54 -0.82 -3.60 -1.06
N THR A 55 -1.86 -3.69 -1.88
CA THR A 55 -1.74 -3.54 -3.35
C THR A 55 -1.26 -2.15 -3.73
N MET A 56 -1.77 -1.09 -3.08
CA MET A 56 -1.27 0.28 -3.28
C MET A 56 0.23 0.38 -2.94
N VAL A 57 0.69 -0.22 -1.83
CA VAL A 57 2.11 -0.25 -1.49
C VAL A 57 2.94 -0.95 -2.56
N ASP A 58 2.48 -2.10 -3.08
CA ASP A 58 3.19 -2.82 -4.14
C ASP A 58 3.33 -1.97 -5.42
N GLN A 59 2.24 -1.33 -5.83
CA GLN A 59 2.24 -0.47 -7.02
C GLN A 59 3.18 0.73 -6.87
N LEU A 60 3.16 1.40 -5.71
CA LEU A 60 4.08 2.51 -5.43
C LEU A 60 5.54 2.04 -5.41
N SER A 61 5.82 0.86 -4.84
CA SER A 61 7.18 0.31 -4.79
C SER A 61 7.72 -0.02 -6.18
N ALA A 62 6.87 -0.61 -7.04
CA ALA A 62 7.20 -0.88 -8.43
C ALA A 62 7.46 0.43 -9.19
N PHE A 63 6.60 1.43 -9.01
CA PHE A 63 6.77 2.74 -9.65
C PHE A 63 8.04 3.47 -9.20
N GLY A 64 8.33 3.49 -7.89
CA GLY A 64 9.56 4.12 -7.39
C GLY A 64 10.83 3.47 -7.94
N SER A 65 10.81 2.15 -8.12
CA SER A 65 11.90 1.42 -8.77
C SER A 65 12.05 1.82 -10.23
N GLU A 66 10.93 1.97 -10.94
CA GLU A 66 10.91 2.31 -12.36
C GLU A 66 11.34 3.77 -12.63
N VAL A 67 10.90 4.71 -11.80
CA VAL A 67 11.38 6.11 -11.84
C VAL A 67 12.89 6.15 -11.62
N THR A 68 13.42 5.36 -10.69
CA THR A 68 14.87 5.29 -10.43
C THR A 68 15.62 4.71 -11.64
N ARG A 69 15.05 3.72 -12.32
CA ARG A 69 15.62 3.14 -13.56
C ARG A 69 15.64 4.17 -14.69
N VAL A 70 14.50 4.79 -15.00
CA VAL A 70 14.38 5.79 -16.08
C VAL A 70 15.30 6.99 -15.81
N ALA A 71 15.38 7.46 -14.56
CA ALA A 71 16.29 8.54 -14.19
C ALA A 71 17.77 8.19 -14.46
N ARG A 72 18.16 6.92 -14.25
CA ARG A 72 19.51 6.44 -14.56
C ARG A 72 19.76 6.38 -16.07
N GLU A 73 18.84 5.83 -16.84
CA GLU A 73 18.99 5.69 -18.31
C GLU A 73 19.04 7.05 -19.00
N VAL A 74 18.20 7.99 -18.58
CA VAL A 74 18.20 9.35 -19.13
C VAL A 74 19.45 10.12 -18.69
N GLY A 75 19.85 10.00 -17.42
CA GLY A 75 20.94 10.80 -16.85
C GLY A 75 22.35 10.28 -17.13
N VAL A 76 22.56 8.97 -17.09
CA VAL A 76 23.88 8.33 -17.24
C VAL A 76 24.11 7.83 -18.66
N GLU A 77 23.06 7.31 -19.30
CA GLU A 77 23.19 6.65 -20.62
C GLU A 77 22.77 7.56 -21.78
N GLY A 78 22.19 8.73 -21.50
CA GLY A 78 21.81 9.72 -22.51
C GLY A 78 20.67 9.27 -23.43
N LEU A 79 19.94 8.22 -23.04
CA LEU A 79 18.81 7.67 -23.78
C LEU A 79 17.55 8.53 -23.51
N LEU A 80 17.32 9.53 -24.34
CA LEU A 80 16.12 10.36 -24.29
C LEU A 80 14.93 9.60 -24.88
N GLY A 81 14.01 9.13 -24.03
CA GLY A 81 12.77 8.46 -24.46
C GLY A 81 12.34 7.22 -23.67
N GLY A 82 12.98 6.89 -22.55
CA GLY A 82 12.58 5.75 -21.72
C GLY A 82 11.17 5.92 -21.15
N GLN A 83 10.22 5.13 -21.65
CA GLN A 83 8.90 5.00 -21.04
C GLN A 83 9.01 4.07 -19.83
N ALA A 84 8.36 4.45 -18.73
CA ALA A 84 8.19 3.57 -17.59
C ALA A 84 7.22 2.45 -17.97
N GLN A 85 7.46 1.21 -17.54
CA GLN A 85 6.48 0.13 -17.70
C GLN A 85 6.19 -0.48 -16.33
N VAL A 86 5.01 -0.17 -15.79
CA VAL A 86 4.57 -0.67 -14.48
C VAL A 86 3.43 -1.66 -14.68
N PRO A 87 3.66 -2.97 -14.47
CA PRO A 87 2.61 -3.98 -14.56
C PRO A 87 1.46 -3.68 -13.60
N GLY A 88 0.22 -3.68 -14.11
CA GLY A 88 -0.97 -3.43 -13.31
C GLY A 88 -1.28 -1.95 -13.01
N ALA A 89 -0.57 -1.01 -13.63
CA ALA A 89 -0.89 0.41 -13.53
C ALA A 89 -2.27 0.75 -14.12
N ALA A 90 -3.05 1.56 -13.40
CA ALA A 90 -4.37 2.04 -13.79
C ALA A 90 -4.58 3.51 -13.39
N GLY A 91 -5.51 4.21 -14.03
CA GLY A 91 -5.77 5.63 -13.77
C GLY A 91 -4.53 6.50 -14.04
N THR A 92 -4.26 7.48 -13.16
CA THR A 92 -3.09 8.38 -13.26
C THR A 92 -1.77 7.63 -13.42
N TRP A 93 -1.66 6.40 -12.91
CA TRP A 93 -0.46 5.57 -13.03
C TRP A 93 -0.20 5.08 -14.46
N LYS A 94 -1.24 4.87 -15.25
CA LYS A 94 -1.14 4.46 -16.66
C LYS A 94 -0.67 5.61 -17.54
N ASP A 95 -1.01 6.85 -17.19
CA ASP A 95 -0.64 8.02 -17.99
C ASP A 95 0.85 8.38 -17.86
N LEU A 96 1.56 7.78 -16.89
CA LEU A 96 2.99 7.96 -16.62
C LEU A 96 3.87 6.87 -17.24
N THR A 97 3.27 5.85 -17.86
CA THR A 97 3.91 4.71 -18.54
C THR A 97 3.62 4.76 -20.03
#